data_AF-A0ABD5RJE4-F1
#
_entry.id   AF-A0ABD5RJE4-F1
#
_cell.length_a   1.000
_cell.length_b   1.000
_cell.length_c   1.000
_cell.angle_alpha   90.00
_cell.angle_beta   90.00
_cell.angle_gamma   90.00
#
_symmetry.space_group_name_H-M   'P 1'
#
loop_
_entity.id
_entity.type
_entity.pdbx_description
1 polymer ?
#
loop_
_entity_poly.entity_id
_entity_poly.type
_entity_poly.pdbx_seq_one_letter_code
_entity_poly.pdbx_strand_id
1 'polypeptide(L)'
;MATDPDTAASDDRFVRVADRETLEADGQAVVSEDGQAIALFHHEGEVFAVDNRCPHMGFPLSRGSIEDGILTCHWHHARFELEEGDTFDIWADDVQTFPVELRDDGVYLDPDPPTDVDPATHWRNRLADGLHENLSLVMAKAIIGLDGEGRDAGTVSDSASGERSEPRADGFHTPVETAVNFGTRYREMGWGRGLTTLGCMANLYDDVGGRDKRRAMFMGVREVADETAGSAPRFQQYAFDNREVSKERLKEWFRDCVEVRDRDGAERVLLTAIGNLPREDVADILFTAATDHLYLNNGHSLDFVNTAFETVDHIGWEDHADAALASTLEQLTGATRSEELSSWRQPVDIAELVFDAHDLLPDLVAAGAGKEWKRPEWFVETLLEDDPELVIDTLTDAIREGATTEQLADAVARAATRRVAYFATNNEFNDWNTVHHTFTYANAVHRATAKTDATELYRGCLDAAMSVYLDRFLNQPRAPVPSPGESDRDPLDVREELLDCFDEQGQVNRAATLVSEHFDAGGDPADLKRTLGRGLLREDAGFHTLQNVEAGFQRFDALADDPATDELEARLALVAPARYMAAHFPTRRSAEQTFSIATRLHQGERLHEVE
;
A
#
# COMPACT_ATOMS: atom_id res chain seq x y z
N MET A 1 12.07 -22.34 38.96
CA MET A 1 13.46 -22.49 39.46
C MET A 1 13.90 -21.12 39.90
N ALA A 2 14.46 -21.01 41.10
CA ALA A 2 14.91 -19.74 41.67
C ALA A 2 15.99 -19.12 40.78
N THR A 3 15.87 -17.82 40.52
CA THR A 3 16.84 -16.98 39.82
C THR A 3 18.10 -16.83 40.67
N ASP A 4 19.26 -16.96 40.03
CA ASP A 4 20.58 -16.84 40.63
C ASP A 4 20.99 -15.34 40.62
N PRO A 5 21.18 -14.68 41.77
CA PRO A 5 21.50 -13.27 41.84
C PRO A 5 23.01 -13.09 42.06
N ASP A 6 23.83 -13.45 41.07
CA ASP A 6 25.23 -13.00 41.04
C ASP A 6 25.87 -13.28 39.67
N THR A 7 25.69 -12.34 38.73
CA THR A 7 26.66 -12.18 37.64
C THR A 7 27.44 -10.91 37.94
N ALA A 8 28.50 -11.06 38.73
CA ALA A 8 29.51 -10.02 38.88
C ALA A 8 29.98 -9.59 37.47
N ALA A 9 29.50 -8.42 37.02
CA ALA A 9 29.99 -7.77 35.82
C ALA A 9 31.50 -7.56 35.98
N SER A 10 32.28 -8.02 35.01
CA SER A 10 33.73 -7.81 35.01
C SER A 10 34.04 -6.31 35.04
N ASP A 11 34.93 -5.89 35.94
CA ASP A 11 35.43 -4.52 36.15
C ASP A 11 35.89 -3.79 34.86
N ASP A 12 36.17 -4.53 33.78
CA ASP A 12 36.60 -4.01 32.48
C ASP A 12 35.49 -3.30 31.66
N ARG A 13 34.21 -3.38 32.08
CA ARG A 13 33.09 -2.71 31.38
C ARG A 13 32.81 -1.28 31.84
N PHE A 14 33.20 -0.94 33.06
CA PHE A 14 32.89 0.37 33.65
C PHE A 14 34.01 1.38 33.39
N VAL A 15 33.68 2.50 32.76
CA VAL A 15 34.62 3.59 32.45
C VAL A 15 34.38 4.79 33.37
N ARG A 16 35.47 5.40 33.86
CA ARG A 16 35.39 6.59 34.73
C ARG A 16 35.05 7.82 33.89
N VAL A 17 33.89 8.43 34.12
CA VAL A 17 33.37 9.53 33.28
C VAL A 17 33.33 10.89 33.97
N ALA A 18 33.20 10.93 35.30
CA ALA A 18 33.07 12.20 36.02
C ALA A 18 33.67 12.15 37.44
N ASP A 19 33.94 13.34 37.98
CA ASP A 19 34.21 13.52 39.40
C ASP A 19 32.88 13.56 40.18
N ARG A 20 32.81 12.80 41.27
CA ARG A 20 31.58 12.62 42.05
C ARG A 20 31.14 13.92 42.74
N GLU A 21 32.05 14.58 43.46
CA GLU A 21 31.71 15.79 44.22
C GLU A 21 31.26 16.93 43.29
N THR A 22 31.89 17.01 42.11
CA THR A 22 31.51 17.98 41.08
C THR A 22 30.11 17.71 40.54
N LEU A 23 29.79 16.46 40.19
CA LEU A 23 28.46 16.10 39.69
C LEU A 23 27.37 16.31 40.75
N GLU A 24 27.62 15.95 42.00
CA GLU A 24 26.67 16.17 43.11
C GLU A 24 26.39 17.66 43.33
N ALA A 25 27.41 18.53 43.16
CA ALA A 25 27.29 19.98 43.32
C ALA A 25 26.60 20.67 42.14
N ASP A 26 26.91 20.26 40.92
CA ASP A 26 26.36 20.85 39.70
C ASP A 26 24.97 20.28 39.35
N GLY A 27 24.64 19.10 39.88
CA GLY A 27 23.37 18.40 39.70
C GLY A 27 23.26 17.63 38.38
N GLN A 28 24.04 17.99 37.36
CA GLN A 28 24.06 17.29 36.07
C GLN A 28 25.38 17.52 35.31
N ALA A 29 25.73 16.61 34.41
CA ALA A 29 26.85 16.74 33.48
C ALA A 29 26.54 16.06 32.14
N VAL A 30 27.32 16.40 31.10
CA VAL A 30 27.31 15.65 29.83
C VAL A 30 28.70 15.14 29.58
N VAL A 31 28.81 13.84 29.33
CA VAL A 31 30.06 13.15 29.01
C VAL A 31 29.97 12.57 27.61
N SER A 32 31.12 12.25 27.00
CA SER A 32 31.14 11.63 25.69
C SER A 32 32.04 10.40 25.72
N GLU A 33 31.44 9.24 25.51
CA GLU A 33 32.10 7.94 25.47
C GLU A 33 31.74 7.27 24.14
N ASP A 34 32.74 6.72 23.43
CA ASP A 34 32.60 6.11 22.10
C ASP A 34 31.80 6.91 21.05
N GLY A 35 31.82 8.24 21.18
CA GLY A 35 31.11 9.17 20.29
C GLY A 35 29.63 9.36 20.62
N GLN A 36 29.11 8.68 21.64
CA GLN A 36 27.78 8.91 22.21
C GLN A 36 27.85 10.02 23.25
N ALA A 37 26.82 10.87 23.32
CA ALA A 37 26.70 11.90 24.35
C ALA A 37 25.77 11.38 25.44
N ILE A 38 26.26 11.25 26.67
CA ILE A 38 25.52 10.69 27.80
C ILE A 38 25.27 11.81 28.81
N ALA A 39 24.03 11.97 29.25
CA ALA A 39 23.64 12.91 30.28
C ALA A 39 23.65 12.23 31.65
N LEU A 40 24.42 12.79 32.58
CA LEU A 40 24.47 12.37 33.98
C LEU A 40 23.59 13.31 34.81
N PHE A 41 22.80 12.74 35.71
CA PHE A 41 21.93 13.49 36.62
C PHE A 41 22.12 13.00 38.05
N HIS A 42 22.32 13.93 38.98
CA HIS A 42 22.28 13.65 40.42
C HIS A 42 20.91 14.06 40.95
N HIS A 43 20.09 13.08 41.34
CA HIS A 43 18.72 13.28 41.81
C HIS A 43 18.46 12.42 43.04
N GLU A 44 17.84 13.02 44.06
CA GLU A 44 17.47 12.35 45.33
C GLU A 44 18.60 11.56 46.05
N GLY A 45 19.87 11.92 45.79
CA GLY A 45 21.04 11.30 46.40
C GLY A 45 21.65 10.15 45.59
N GLU A 46 21.14 9.90 44.39
CA GLU A 46 21.61 8.88 43.45
C GLU A 46 22.04 9.53 42.12
N VAL A 47 22.81 8.78 41.31
CA VAL A 47 23.29 9.24 40.01
C VAL A 47 22.75 8.34 38.92
N PHE A 48 22.14 8.96 37.92
CA PHE A 48 21.53 8.32 36.77
C PHE A 48 22.24 8.76 35.50
N ALA A 49 22.30 7.88 34.49
CA ALA A 49 22.89 8.17 33.20
C ALA A 49 21.95 7.73 32.08
N VAL A 50 21.69 8.62 31.13
CA VAL A 50 20.81 8.36 29.98
C VAL A 50 21.43 8.91 28.70
N ASP A 51 20.98 8.43 27.54
CA ASP A 51 21.38 9.00 26.27
C ASP A 51 20.95 10.47 26.26
N ASN A 52 21.89 11.38 26.05
CA ASN A 52 21.56 12.80 26.04
C ASN A 52 20.63 13.13 24.86
N ARG A 53 20.50 12.27 23.86
CA ARG A 53 19.63 12.46 22.72
C ARG A 53 18.22 11.96 23.04
N CYS A 54 17.28 12.90 23.19
CA CYS A 54 15.87 12.55 23.38
C CYS A 54 15.37 11.62 22.24
N PRO A 55 14.80 10.45 22.56
CA PRO A 55 14.41 9.46 21.55
C PRO A 55 13.31 9.97 20.60
N HIS A 56 12.52 10.97 20.98
CA HIS A 56 11.50 11.57 20.11
C HIS A 56 12.09 12.29 18.88
N MET A 57 12.84 13.38 19.09
CA MET A 57 13.40 14.21 18.00
C MET A 57 14.84 14.68 18.24
N GLY A 58 15.57 13.98 19.11
CA GLY A 58 17.01 14.13 19.27
C GLY A 58 17.48 15.40 19.96
N PHE A 59 16.64 16.05 20.77
CA PHE A 59 17.04 17.21 21.56
C PHE A 59 17.85 16.80 22.80
N PRO A 60 18.82 17.61 23.26
CA PRO A 60 19.63 17.30 24.43
C PRO A 60 18.78 17.24 25.71
N LEU A 61 18.69 16.07 26.34
CA LEU A 61 17.99 15.84 27.60
C LEU A 61 18.67 16.53 28.79
N SER A 62 19.97 16.82 28.71
CA SER A 62 20.70 17.64 29.67
C SER A 62 20.21 19.10 29.76
N ARG A 63 19.33 19.52 28.83
CA ARG A 63 18.62 20.81 28.89
C ARG A 63 17.20 20.69 29.44
N GLY A 64 16.76 19.47 29.76
CA GLY A 64 15.48 19.17 30.38
C GLY A 64 15.42 19.56 31.85
N SER A 65 14.36 19.10 32.51
CA SER A 65 14.16 19.26 33.95
C SER A 65 13.84 17.92 34.59
N ILE A 66 14.22 17.75 35.85
CA ILE A 66 13.89 16.57 36.64
C ILE A 66 13.07 17.01 37.86
N GLU A 67 11.93 16.38 38.06
CA GLU A 67 11.05 16.54 39.23
C GLU A 67 10.47 15.17 39.60
N ASP A 68 10.55 14.80 40.87
CA ASP A 68 10.03 13.53 41.42
C ASP A 68 10.43 12.28 40.59
N GLY A 69 11.71 12.19 40.19
CA GLY A 69 12.23 11.07 39.38
C GLY A 69 11.86 11.11 37.89
N ILE A 70 11.22 12.18 37.40
CA ILE A 70 10.76 12.28 36.00
C ILE A 70 11.62 13.27 35.22
N LEU A 71 12.35 12.76 34.22
CA LEU A 71 13.09 13.58 33.25
C LEU A 71 12.16 14.08 32.15
N THR A 72 11.98 15.39 32.05
CA THR A 72 11.16 16.03 31.02
C THR A 72 12.03 16.74 29.99
N CYS A 73 11.92 16.34 28.72
CA CYS A 73 12.58 17.02 27.61
C CYS A 73 12.08 18.46 27.47
N HIS A 74 12.99 19.44 27.40
CA HIS A 74 12.62 20.86 27.28
C HIS A 74 11.93 21.22 25.95
N TRP A 75 12.05 20.41 24.90
CA TRP A 75 11.54 20.77 23.58
C TRP A 75 10.08 20.40 23.36
N HIS A 76 9.78 19.10 23.36
CA HIS A 76 8.42 18.58 23.12
C HIS A 76 7.76 18.07 24.40
N HIS A 77 8.43 18.16 25.54
CA HIS A 77 7.93 17.73 26.85
C HIS A 77 7.64 16.23 26.97
N ALA A 78 8.37 15.40 26.22
CA ALA A 78 8.40 13.96 26.45
C ALA A 78 8.97 13.70 27.84
N ARG A 79 8.34 12.80 28.59
CA ARG A 79 8.68 12.47 29.97
C ARG A 79 9.17 11.03 30.08
N PHE A 80 10.24 10.85 30.85
CA PHE A 80 10.88 9.56 31.08
C PHE A 80 11.04 9.33 32.58
N GLU A 81 10.79 8.11 33.01
CA GLU A 81 11.29 7.63 34.30
C GLU A 81 12.83 7.62 34.24
N LEU A 82 13.50 8.07 35.30
CA LEU A 82 14.92 8.40 35.26
C LEU A 82 15.85 7.19 35.47
N GLU A 83 15.39 6.15 36.16
CA GLU A 83 16.18 4.95 36.49
C GLU A 83 16.30 4.00 35.30
N GLU A 84 15.16 3.63 34.70
CA GLU A 84 15.04 2.64 33.63
C GLU A 84 14.74 3.28 32.26
N GLY A 85 14.37 4.57 32.22
CA GLY A 85 14.21 5.32 30.97
C GLY A 85 12.85 5.18 30.30
N ASP A 86 11.91 4.47 30.92
CA ASP A 86 10.56 4.22 30.40
C ASP A 86 9.81 5.54 30.10
N THR A 87 9.22 5.65 28.91
CA THR A 87 8.43 6.82 28.51
C THR A 87 7.02 6.80 29.10
N PHE A 88 6.57 7.96 29.58
CA PHE A 88 5.14 8.17 29.90
C PHE A 88 4.31 8.51 28.67
N ASP A 89 4.99 8.83 27.57
CA ASP A 89 4.45 9.46 26.39
C ASP A 89 4.73 8.57 25.18
N ILE A 90 3.76 7.75 24.79
CA ILE A 90 3.89 6.69 23.76
C ILE A 90 4.31 7.21 22.36
N TRP A 91 4.22 8.53 22.14
CA TRP A 91 4.72 9.21 20.95
C TRP A 91 6.24 9.46 20.95
N ALA A 92 6.91 9.19 22.06
CA ALA A 92 8.35 9.02 22.18
C ALA A 92 8.68 7.52 22.41
N ASP A 93 9.92 7.11 22.16
CA ASP A 93 10.42 5.80 22.61
C ASP A 93 11.04 5.95 24.00
N ASP A 94 11.36 4.85 24.66
CA ASP A 94 12.13 4.85 25.90
C ASP A 94 13.53 5.43 25.66
N VAL A 95 14.09 6.09 26.66
CA VAL A 95 15.47 6.61 26.57
C VAL A 95 16.44 5.53 27.06
N GLN A 96 17.50 5.29 26.28
CA GLN A 96 18.56 4.37 26.71
C GLN A 96 19.19 4.85 28.01
N THR A 97 19.22 3.99 29.02
CA THR A 97 19.92 4.21 30.30
C THR A 97 21.28 3.53 30.30
N PHE A 98 22.19 3.99 31.14
CA PHE A 98 23.53 3.44 31.30
C PHE A 98 23.76 3.09 32.77
N PRO A 99 24.09 1.84 33.11
CA PRO A 99 24.39 1.45 34.48
C PRO A 99 25.52 2.32 35.06
N VAL A 100 25.30 2.87 36.25
CA VAL A 100 26.27 3.74 36.95
C VAL A 100 26.77 3.07 38.24
N GLU A 101 28.07 3.16 38.50
CA GLU A 101 28.68 2.80 39.77
C GLU A 101 29.42 3.99 40.38
N LEU A 102 29.14 4.28 41.65
CA LEU A 102 29.89 5.26 42.42
C LEU A 102 31.06 4.58 43.14
N ARG A 103 32.28 4.97 42.78
CA ARG A 103 33.52 4.52 43.41
C ARG A 103 34.17 5.66 44.20
N ASP A 104 35.12 5.34 45.08
CA ASP A 104 35.79 6.33 45.94
C ASP A 104 36.47 7.46 45.14
N ASP A 105 36.85 7.22 43.89
CA ASP A 105 37.60 8.13 43.04
C ASP A 105 36.79 8.74 41.88
N GLY A 106 35.49 8.43 41.75
CA GLY A 106 34.63 9.06 40.73
C GLY A 106 33.36 8.29 40.39
N VAL A 107 32.69 8.77 39.34
CA VAL A 107 31.51 8.16 38.72
C VAL A 107 31.96 7.29 37.55
N TYR A 108 31.53 6.04 37.54
CA TYR A 108 31.79 5.08 36.48
C TYR A 108 30.49 4.68 35.80
N LEU A 109 30.50 4.42 34.49
CA LEU A 109 29.35 3.86 33.78
C LEU A 109 29.76 2.76 32.79
N ASP A 110 28.84 1.85 32.47
CA ASP A 110 28.96 0.94 31.34
C ASP A 110 28.44 1.66 30.08
N PRO A 111 29.28 1.98 29.08
CA PRO A 111 28.87 2.74 27.89
C PRO A 111 28.20 1.89 26.81
N ASP A 112 28.22 0.55 26.95
CA ASP A 112 27.61 -0.39 26.01
C ASP A 112 26.74 -1.40 26.77
N PRO A 113 25.71 -0.93 27.49
CA PRO A 113 24.81 -1.83 28.20
C PRO A 113 24.02 -2.67 27.19
N PRO A 114 23.70 -3.93 27.53
CA PRO A 114 22.81 -4.73 26.70
C PRO A 114 21.44 -4.05 26.61
N THR A 115 20.82 -4.07 25.43
CA THR A 115 19.44 -3.63 25.25
C THR A 115 18.47 -4.62 25.90
N ASP A 116 17.46 -4.13 26.62
CA ASP A 116 16.46 -4.99 27.27
C ASP A 116 15.57 -5.75 26.29
N VAL A 117 15.33 -5.14 25.13
CA VAL A 117 14.52 -5.70 24.05
C VAL A 117 15.35 -5.77 22.78
N ASP A 118 15.33 -6.93 22.13
CA ASP A 118 15.93 -7.12 20.81
C ASP A 118 15.42 -6.06 19.80
N PRO A 119 16.29 -5.41 18.99
CA PRO A 119 15.90 -4.32 18.10
C PRO A 119 14.75 -4.62 17.15
N ALA A 120 14.70 -5.83 16.58
CA ALA A 120 13.62 -6.21 15.68
C ALA A 120 12.29 -6.35 16.45
N THR A 121 12.33 -6.87 17.67
CA THR A 121 11.16 -6.90 18.57
C THR A 121 10.71 -5.50 18.96
N HIS A 122 11.64 -4.61 19.29
CA HIS A 122 11.36 -3.21 19.59
C HIS A 122 10.62 -2.55 18.43
N TRP A 123 11.16 -2.60 17.21
CA TRP A 123 10.52 -1.94 16.07
C TRP A 123 9.16 -2.54 15.69
N ARG A 124 8.94 -3.85 15.88
CA ARG A 124 7.62 -4.48 15.74
C ARG A 124 6.61 -3.90 16.73
N ASN A 125 6.99 -3.79 17.99
CA ASN A 125 6.13 -3.23 19.03
C ASN A 125 5.80 -1.76 18.73
N ARG A 126 6.82 -0.97 18.35
CA ARG A 126 6.64 0.44 18.02
C ARG A 126 5.80 0.66 16.77
N LEU A 127 5.89 -0.22 15.77
CA LEU A 127 4.98 -0.18 14.62
C LEU A 127 3.52 -0.38 15.07
N ALA A 128 3.27 -1.36 15.95
CA ALA A 128 1.94 -1.61 16.50
C ALA A 128 1.43 -0.43 17.34
N ASP A 129 2.25 0.18 18.19
CA ASP A 129 1.89 1.39 18.95
C ASP A 129 1.55 2.55 18.00
N GLY A 130 2.34 2.71 16.94
CA GLY A 130 2.14 3.73 15.92
C GLY A 130 0.80 3.59 15.21
N LEU A 131 0.38 2.35 14.92
CA LEU A 131 -0.94 2.05 14.36
C LEU A 131 -2.07 2.33 15.37
N HIS A 132 -1.94 1.87 16.61
CA HIS A 132 -2.96 2.03 17.65
C HIS A 132 -3.28 3.50 17.97
N GLU A 133 -2.23 4.33 18.07
CA GLU A 133 -2.34 5.74 18.51
C GLU A 133 -2.29 6.72 17.33
N ASN A 134 -2.24 6.21 16.10
CA ASN A 134 -2.08 6.96 14.86
C ASN A 134 -0.88 7.95 14.88
N LEU A 135 0.30 7.43 15.19
CA LEU A 135 1.53 8.21 15.40
C LEU A 135 2.48 8.08 14.21
N SER A 136 2.34 9.01 13.25
CA SER A 136 3.10 9.00 11.98
C SER A 136 4.62 8.94 12.15
N LEU A 137 5.21 9.68 13.10
CA LEU A 137 6.65 9.65 13.31
C LEU A 137 7.13 8.30 13.85
N VAL A 138 6.37 7.70 14.76
CA VAL A 138 6.68 6.38 15.34
C VAL A 138 6.63 5.31 14.25
N MET A 139 5.57 5.30 13.43
CA MET A 139 5.46 4.39 12.28
C MET A 139 6.64 4.56 11.30
N ALA A 140 7.03 5.80 10.98
CA ALA A 140 8.16 6.07 10.10
C ALA A 140 9.49 5.53 10.68
N LYS A 141 9.75 5.77 11.97
CA LYS A 141 10.95 5.25 12.65
C LYS A 141 10.97 3.73 12.67
N ALA A 142 9.84 3.09 12.99
CA ALA A 142 9.72 1.64 13.03
C ALA A 142 10.00 0.99 11.68
N ILE A 143 9.44 1.52 10.59
CA ILE A 143 9.67 0.99 9.23
C ILE A 143 11.14 1.14 8.81
N ILE A 144 11.77 2.27 9.16
CA ILE A 144 13.19 2.49 8.89
C ILE A 144 14.06 1.52 9.72
N GLY A 145 13.72 1.32 10.98
CA GLY A 145 14.39 0.38 11.88
C GLY A 145 14.32 -1.06 11.38
N LEU A 146 13.11 -1.55 11.04
CA LEU A 146 12.91 -2.89 10.48
C LEU A 146 13.67 -3.13 9.16
N ASP A 147 13.75 -2.11 8.29
CA ASP A 147 14.57 -2.19 7.06
C ASP A 147 16.08 -2.22 7.36
N GLY A 148 16.52 -1.57 8.45
CA GLY A 148 17.89 -1.60 8.93
C GLY A 148 18.31 -2.98 9.43
N GLU A 149 17.55 -3.56 10.36
CA GLU A 149 17.82 -4.89 10.93
C GLU A 149 17.86 -5.99 9.87
N GLY A 150 16.96 -5.93 8.88
CA GLY A 150 16.90 -6.90 7.78
C GLY A 150 18.15 -6.91 6.88
N ARG A 151 19.00 -5.87 6.92
CA ARG A 151 20.26 -5.80 6.18
C ARG A 151 21.45 -6.37 6.95
N ASP A 152 21.38 -6.36 8.29
CA ASP A 152 22.44 -6.86 9.17
C ASP A 152 22.26 -8.34 9.54
N ALA A 153 21.04 -8.88 9.44
CA ALA A 153 20.69 -10.28 9.70
C ALA A 153 21.10 -11.28 8.58
N GLY A 154 22.30 -11.14 8.02
CA GLY A 154 22.81 -11.91 6.88
C GLY A 154 22.28 -13.35 6.74
N THR A 155 21.52 -13.60 5.66
CA THR A 155 21.21 -14.88 5.01
C THR A 155 21.45 -16.16 5.84
N VAL A 156 20.38 -16.74 6.39
CA VAL A 156 20.30 -18.19 6.60
C VAL A 156 19.50 -18.78 5.45
N SER A 157 20.21 -19.28 4.43
CA SER A 157 19.61 -20.06 3.36
C SER A 157 19.40 -21.50 3.83
N ASP A 158 18.16 -21.94 3.95
CA ASP A 158 17.82 -23.37 3.84
C ASP A 158 16.90 -23.53 2.63
N SER A 159 17.52 -23.84 1.49
CA SER A 159 16.82 -24.07 0.22
C SER A 159 16.31 -25.50 0.14
N ALA A 160 15.00 -25.68 0.00
CA ALA A 160 14.40 -26.89 -0.56
C ALA A 160 13.15 -26.61 -1.41
N SER A 161 13.09 -25.48 -2.10
CA SER A 161 12.14 -25.25 -3.21
C SER A 161 12.78 -24.28 -4.19
N GLY A 162 12.81 -24.64 -5.47
CA GLY A 162 13.53 -23.93 -6.52
C GLY A 162 12.85 -22.65 -7.02
N GLU A 163 12.34 -21.81 -6.12
CA GLU A 163 11.80 -20.49 -6.46
C GLU A 163 12.78 -19.40 -6.01
N ARG A 164 13.19 -18.56 -6.95
CA ARG A 164 14.06 -17.42 -6.67
C ARG A 164 13.20 -16.26 -6.18
N SER A 165 13.19 -16.03 -4.88
CA SER A 165 13.12 -14.69 -4.31
C SER A 165 14.16 -14.63 -3.20
N GLU A 166 15.01 -13.60 -3.20
CA GLU A 166 15.76 -13.28 -1.98
C GLU A 166 14.72 -13.04 -0.86
N PRO A 167 14.93 -13.52 0.38
CA PRO A 167 14.02 -13.22 1.48
C PRO A 167 13.87 -11.70 1.56
N ARG A 168 12.65 -11.19 1.40
CA ARG A 168 12.38 -9.77 1.56
C ARG A 168 12.84 -9.37 2.96
N ALA A 169 13.61 -8.28 3.08
CA ALA A 169 14.03 -7.75 4.37
C ALA A 169 12.81 -7.54 5.30
N ASP A 170 13.02 -7.63 6.61
CA ASP A 170 12.00 -7.40 7.65
C ASP A 170 11.24 -6.07 7.45
N GLY A 171 11.86 -5.09 6.76
CA GLY A 171 11.25 -3.83 6.33
C GLY A 171 10.15 -3.90 5.26
N PHE A 172 9.76 -5.08 4.77
CA PHE A 172 8.57 -5.29 3.92
C PHE A 172 7.51 -6.14 4.61
N HIS A 173 7.84 -7.39 4.95
CA HIS A 173 6.85 -8.37 5.39
C HIS A 173 6.16 -7.91 6.68
N THR A 174 6.95 -7.59 7.71
CA THR A 174 6.44 -7.13 9.01
C THR A 174 5.53 -5.90 8.88
N PRO A 175 5.90 -4.81 8.16
CA PRO A 175 4.98 -3.69 7.94
C PRO A 175 3.64 -4.07 7.31
N VAL A 176 3.66 -4.87 6.24
CA VAL A 176 2.43 -5.26 5.54
C VAL A 176 1.57 -6.15 6.43
N GLU A 177 2.14 -7.22 6.99
CA GLU A 177 1.43 -8.17 7.84
C GLU A 177 0.83 -7.47 9.07
N THR A 178 1.62 -6.65 9.78
CA THR A 178 1.15 -5.94 10.97
C THR A 178 -0.01 -5.00 10.65
N ALA A 179 0.09 -4.24 9.55
CA ALA A 179 -0.96 -3.31 9.15
C ALA A 179 -2.21 -4.04 8.62
N VAL A 180 -2.08 -5.18 7.94
CA VAL A 180 -3.25 -6.01 7.54
C VAL A 180 -3.95 -6.58 8.77
N ASN A 181 -3.21 -7.17 9.72
CA ASN A 181 -3.78 -7.72 10.95
C ASN A 181 -4.48 -6.65 11.78
N PHE A 182 -3.89 -5.45 11.84
CA PHE A 182 -4.50 -4.30 12.51
C PHE A 182 -5.74 -3.78 11.77
N GLY A 183 -5.62 -3.46 10.48
CA GLY A 183 -6.68 -2.83 9.70
C GLY A 183 -7.92 -3.70 9.52
N THR A 184 -7.76 -5.02 9.38
CA THR A 184 -8.88 -5.97 9.26
C THR A 184 -9.65 -6.12 10.58
N ARG A 185 -9.03 -5.78 11.71
CA ARG A 185 -9.61 -5.84 13.06
C ARG A 185 -10.18 -4.53 13.54
N TYR A 186 -9.51 -3.40 13.31
CA TYR A 186 -9.86 -2.11 13.93
C TYR A 186 -10.67 -1.18 13.04
N ARG A 187 -11.40 -1.74 12.07
CA ARG A 187 -12.38 -1.02 11.25
C ARG A 187 -13.66 -1.84 11.10
N GLU A 188 -14.76 -1.35 11.68
CA GLU A 188 -16.08 -2.00 11.60
C GLU A 188 -16.53 -2.30 10.17
N MET A 189 -16.28 -1.35 9.25
CA MET A 189 -16.58 -1.46 7.82
C MET A 189 -15.61 -2.39 7.06
N GLY A 190 -14.65 -3.02 7.75
CA GLY A 190 -13.71 -3.98 7.18
C GLY A 190 -12.70 -3.37 6.22
N TRP A 191 -12.49 -4.00 5.06
CA TRP A 191 -11.58 -3.55 4.02
C TRP A 191 -12.02 -2.21 3.44
N GLY A 192 -11.07 -1.30 3.26
CA GLY A 192 -11.30 0.10 2.88
C GLY A 192 -10.12 0.71 2.14
N ARG A 193 -10.10 2.04 2.03
CA ARG A 193 -9.08 2.75 1.25
C ARG A 193 -7.67 2.57 1.81
N GLY A 194 -7.51 2.43 3.12
CA GLY A 194 -6.23 2.28 3.80
C GLY A 194 -5.59 0.93 3.48
N LEU A 195 -6.35 -0.16 3.64
CA LEU A 195 -5.87 -1.52 3.28
C LEU A 195 -5.66 -1.68 1.77
N THR A 196 -6.52 -1.08 0.94
CA THR A 196 -6.28 -1.06 -0.51
C THR A 196 -5.01 -0.27 -0.85
N THR A 197 -4.76 0.87 -0.20
CA THR A 197 -3.52 1.64 -0.39
C THR A 197 -2.30 0.82 0.02
N LEU A 198 -2.34 0.14 1.16
CA LEU A 198 -1.28 -0.76 1.61
C LEU A 198 -1.00 -1.85 0.56
N GLY A 199 -2.05 -2.48 0.02
CA GLY A 199 -1.93 -3.47 -1.05
C GLY A 199 -1.27 -2.92 -2.31
N CYS A 200 -1.70 -1.75 -2.79
CA CYS A 200 -1.06 -1.09 -3.93
C CYS A 200 0.41 -0.75 -3.65
N MET A 201 0.75 -0.26 -2.46
CA MET A 201 2.15 0.03 -2.09
C MET A 201 2.99 -1.24 -1.97
N ALA A 202 2.40 -2.37 -1.56
CA ALA A 202 3.05 -3.67 -1.52
C ALA A 202 3.33 -4.21 -2.94
N ASN A 203 2.38 -4.07 -3.86
CA ASN A 203 2.55 -4.43 -5.28
C ASN A 203 3.65 -3.60 -5.95
N LEU A 204 3.66 -2.28 -5.70
CA LEU A 204 4.63 -1.34 -6.28
C LEU A 204 6.03 -1.44 -5.65
N TYR A 205 6.19 -2.15 -4.52
CA TYR A 205 7.44 -2.14 -3.73
C TYR A 205 8.67 -2.50 -4.55
N ASP A 206 8.61 -3.51 -5.42
CA ASP A 206 9.75 -3.96 -6.21
C ASP A 206 10.01 -3.12 -7.47
N ASP A 207 9.06 -2.26 -7.87
CA ASP A 207 9.23 -1.26 -8.92
C ASP A 207 9.95 0.01 -8.43
N VAL A 208 10.14 0.16 -7.11
CA VAL A 208 10.83 1.32 -6.50
C VAL A 208 12.13 0.92 -5.79
N GLY A 209 13.02 1.89 -5.60
CA GLY A 209 14.37 1.65 -5.08
C GLY A 209 14.69 2.39 -3.78
N GLY A 210 15.59 1.81 -2.98
CA GLY A 210 16.28 2.50 -1.88
C GLY A 210 15.36 3.15 -0.84
N ARG A 211 15.33 4.48 -0.83
CA ARG A 211 14.49 5.26 0.11
C ARG A 211 13.00 5.12 -0.19
N ASP A 212 12.63 4.95 -1.46
CA ASP A 212 11.24 4.90 -1.89
C ASP A 212 10.54 3.60 -1.48
N LYS A 213 11.27 2.48 -1.37
CA LYS A 213 10.75 1.23 -0.76
C LYS A 213 10.19 1.46 0.65
N ARG A 214 10.95 2.18 1.48
CA ARG A 214 10.52 2.52 2.85
C ARG A 214 9.38 3.54 2.86
N ARG A 215 9.36 4.49 1.91
CA ARG A 215 8.23 5.43 1.77
C ARG A 215 6.93 4.72 1.37
N ALA A 216 7.00 3.73 0.48
CA ALA A 216 5.83 2.94 0.09
C ALA A 216 5.21 2.24 1.30
N MET A 217 6.03 1.57 2.12
CA MET A 217 5.57 0.94 3.35
C MET A 217 5.03 1.97 4.35
N PHE A 218 5.72 3.09 4.54
CA PHE A 218 5.25 4.16 5.43
C PHE A 218 3.90 4.73 4.99
N MET A 219 3.73 5.00 3.70
CA MET A 219 2.48 5.49 3.13
C MET A 219 1.33 4.49 3.34
N GLY A 220 1.54 3.22 3.00
CA GLY A 220 0.53 2.17 3.19
C GLY A 220 0.11 2.00 4.64
N VAL A 221 1.08 1.86 5.56
CA VAL A 221 0.83 1.70 7.00
C VAL A 221 0.10 2.93 7.57
N ARG A 222 0.53 4.14 7.18
CA ARG A 222 -0.09 5.39 7.65
C ARG A 222 -1.55 5.50 7.21
N GLU A 223 -1.87 5.17 5.95
CA GLU A 223 -3.26 5.23 5.48
C GLU A 223 -4.17 4.23 6.20
N VAL A 224 -3.64 3.07 6.62
CA VAL A 224 -4.37 2.13 7.49
C VAL A 224 -4.63 2.76 8.86
N ALA A 225 -3.62 3.36 9.49
CA ALA A 225 -3.78 4.06 10.78
C ALA A 225 -4.80 5.20 10.69
N ASP A 226 -4.69 6.05 9.66
CA ASP A 226 -5.58 7.19 9.45
C ASP A 226 -7.04 6.78 9.19
N GLU A 227 -7.27 5.68 8.47
CA GLU A 227 -8.63 5.19 8.21
C GLU A 227 -9.24 4.49 9.44
N THR A 228 -8.43 3.83 10.27
CA THR A 228 -8.90 3.10 11.46
C THR A 228 -9.02 3.98 12.70
N ALA A 229 -8.35 5.14 12.74
CA ALA A 229 -8.38 6.05 13.88
C ALA A 229 -9.81 6.38 14.34
N GLY A 230 -10.12 6.05 15.60
CA GLY A 230 -11.45 6.27 16.19
C GLY A 230 -12.56 5.33 15.71
N SER A 231 -12.24 4.32 14.90
CA SER A 231 -13.20 3.29 14.45
C SER A 231 -13.41 2.20 15.50
N ALA A 232 -14.62 1.63 15.53
CA ALA A 232 -14.89 0.46 16.34
C ALA A 232 -14.23 -0.79 15.75
N PRO A 233 -13.77 -1.75 16.57
CA PRO A 233 -13.26 -3.00 16.08
C PRO A 233 -14.35 -3.87 15.45
N ARG A 234 -13.96 -4.62 14.43
CA ARG A 234 -14.73 -5.69 13.81
C ARG A 234 -14.48 -7.01 14.54
N PHE A 235 -15.54 -7.77 14.77
CA PHE A 235 -15.46 -9.10 15.35
C PHE A 235 -15.81 -10.13 14.27
N GLN A 236 -14.82 -10.91 13.87
CA GLN A 236 -14.97 -11.92 12.83
C GLN A 236 -15.93 -13.03 13.28
N GLN A 237 -16.74 -13.53 12.34
CA GLN A 237 -17.57 -14.72 12.58
C GLN A 237 -16.72 -16.00 12.52
N TYR A 238 -17.35 -17.15 12.76
CA TYR A 238 -16.70 -18.47 12.68
C TYR A 238 -17.27 -19.30 11.53
N ALA A 239 -16.39 -20.07 10.88
CA ALA A 239 -16.76 -21.05 9.86
C ALA A 239 -17.74 -22.11 10.39
N PHE A 240 -18.43 -22.80 9.48
CA PHE A 240 -19.26 -23.95 9.83
C PHE A 240 -18.39 -25.16 10.20
N ASP A 241 -18.93 -26.01 11.09
CA ASP A 241 -18.29 -27.30 11.42
C ASP A 241 -18.37 -28.30 10.26
N ASN A 242 -19.32 -28.12 9.34
CA ASN A 242 -19.49 -29.01 8.19
C ASN A 242 -18.45 -28.69 7.10
N ARG A 243 -17.49 -29.62 6.92
CA ARG A 243 -16.39 -29.52 5.95
C ARG A 243 -16.67 -30.22 4.62
N GLU A 244 -17.82 -30.85 4.47
CA GLU A 244 -18.19 -31.64 3.28
C GLU A 244 -19.13 -30.88 2.32
N VAL A 245 -19.31 -29.57 2.52
CA VAL A 245 -20.17 -28.74 1.65
C VAL A 245 -19.44 -28.50 0.32
N SER A 246 -20.13 -28.75 -0.80
CA SER A 246 -19.53 -28.54 -2.13
C SER A 246 -19.34 -27.06 -2.45
N LYS A 247 -18.41 -26.77 -3.38
CA LYS A 247 -18.18 -25.43 -3.94
C LYS A 247 -19.47 -24.80 -4.43
N GLU A 248 -20.28 -25.52 -5.21
CA GLU A 248 -21.51 -25.00 -5.82
C GLU A 248 -22.52 -24.56 -4.75
N ARG A 249 -22.61 -25.34 -3.67
CA ARG A 249 -23.50 -25.03 -2.55
C ARG A 249 -23.02 -23.82 -1.77
N LEU A 250 -21.72 -23.72 -1.50
CA LEU A 250 -21.13 -22.54 -0.83
C LEU A 250 -21.28 -21.29 -1.70
N LYS A 251 -21.05 -21.40 -3.01
CA LYS A 251 -21.27 -20.32 -3.98
C LYS A 251 -22.72 -19.83 -3.97
N GLU A 252 -23.69 -20.73 -4.02
CA GLU A 252 -25.13 -20.41 -3.95
C GLU A 252 -25.46 -19.68 -2.63
N TRP A 253 -25.10 -20.24 -1.48
CA TRP A 253 -25.36 -19.63 -0.18
C TRP A 253 -24.70 -18.27 0.00
N PHE A 254 -23.46 -18.12 -0.48
CA PHE A 254 -22.75 -16.86 -0.38
C PHE A 254 -23.47 -15.75 -1.16
N ARG A 255 -23.85 -16.04 -2.42
CA ARG A 255 -24.59 -15.12 -3.27
C ARG A 255 -25.95 -14.77 -2.69
N ASP A 256 -26.69 -15.74 -2.16
CA ASP A 256 -27.97 -15.50 -1.49
C ASP A 256 -27.82 -14.56 -0.28
N CYS A 257 -26.79 -14.77 0.56
CA CYS A 257 -26.48 -13.89 1.67
C CYS A 257 -26.13 -12.46 1.21
N VAL A 258 -25.29 -12.33 0.17
CA VAL A 258 -24.94 -11.02 -0.40
C VAL A 258 -26.18 -10.30 -0.95
N GLU A 259 -27.05 -11.02 -1.66
CA GLU A 259 -28.28 -10.45 -2.25
C GLU A 259 -29.21 -9.85 -1.19
N VAL A 260 -29.42 -10.57 -0.08
CA VAL A 260 -30.27 -10.10 1.02
C VAL A 260 -29.53 -9.22 2.03
N ARG A 261 -28.28 -8.83 1.72
CA ARG A 261 -27.41 -8.01 2.55
C ARG A 261 -27.15 -8.60 3.95
N ASP A 262 -27.13 -9.93 4.06
CA ASP A 262 -26.76 -10.67 5.28
C ASP A 262 -25.24 -10.84 5.35
N ARG A 263 -24.56 -9.81 5.88
CA ARG A 263 -23.10 -9.78 6.02
C ARG A 263 -22.58 -10.92 6.88
N ASP A 264 -23.21 -11.19 8.02
CA ASP A 264 -22.74 -12.20 8.97
C ASP A 264 -22.94 -13.62 8.39
N GLY A 265 -24.04 -13.86 7.67
CA GLY A 265 -24.24 -15.10 6.92
C GLY A 265 -23.20 -15.29 5.82
N ALA A 266 -22.96 -14.26 5.00
CA ALA A 266 -21.95 -14.28 3.95
C ALA A 266 -20.55 -14.57 4.53
N GLU A 267 -20.24 -13.98 5.69
CA GLU A 267 -18.95 -14.20 6.38
C GLU A 267 -18.75 -15.65 6.77
N ARG A 268 -19.74 -16.27 7.40
CA ARG A 268 -19.63 -17.67 7.82
C ARG A 268 -19.49 -18.61 6.63
N VAL A 269 -20.18 -18.33 5.52
CA VAL A 269 -20.05 -19.10 4.28
C VAL A 269 -18.65 -18.93 3.70
N LEU A 270 -18.13 -17.70 3.61
CA LEU A 270 -16.80 -17.42 3.07
C LEU A 270 -15.69 -18.06 3.90
N LEU A 271 -15.74 -17.93 5.23
CA LEU A 271 -14.75 -18.59 6.12
C LEU A 271 -14.80 -20.11 6.01
N THR A 272 -15.98 -20.67 5.75
CA THR A 272 -16.12 -22.11 5.46
C THR A 272 -15.49 -22.46 4.12
N ALA A 273 -15.68 -21.63 3.09
CA ALA A 273 -15.04 -21.81 1.79
C ALA A 273 -13.51 -21.74 1.88
N ILE A 274 -12.95 -20.74 2.55
CA ILE A 274 -11.50 -20.57 2.75
C ILE A 274 -10.88 -21.80 3.42
N GLY A 275 -11.55 -22.37 4.42
CA GLY A 275 -11.05 -23.55 5.13
C GLY A 275 -11.21 -24.89 4.38
N ASN A 276 -11.97 -24.94 3.28
CA ASN A 276 -12.37 -26.20 2.63
C ASN A 276 -12.04 -26.29 1.14
N LEU A 277 -11.89 -25.15 0.47
CA LEU A 277 -11.76 -25.05 -0.98
C LEU A 277 -10.37 -24.52 -1.36
N PRO A 278 -9.85 -24.86 -2.55
CA PRO A 278 -8.64 -24.25 -3.05
C PRO A 278 -8.86 -22.76 -3.34
N ARG A 279 -7.77 -21.99 -3.39
CA ARG A 279 -7.78 -20.53 -3.55
C ARG A 279 -8.59 -20.07 -4.77
N GLU A 280 -8.44 -20.76 -5.90
CA GLU A 280 -9.15 -20.45 -7.14
C GLU A 280 -10.69 -20.58 -7.02
N ASP A 281 -11.17 -21.50 -6.17
CA ASP A 281 -12.60 -21.71 -5.92
C ASP A 281 -13.17 -20.66 -4.96
N VAL A 282 -12.36 -20.18 -4.02
CA VAL A 282 -12.73 -19.04 -3.17
C VAL A 282 -12.80 -17.76 -4.01
N ALA A 283 -11.83 -17.57 -4.92
CA ALA A 283 -11.85 -16.47 -5.88
C ALA A 283 -13.09 -16.52 -6.78
N ASP A 284 -13.46 -17.69 -7.30
CA ASP A 284 -14.71 -17.90 -8.05
C ASP A 284 -15.93 -17.38 -7.27
N ILE A 285 -16.09 -17.80 -6.01
CA ILE A 285 -17.22 -17.40 -5.16
C ILE A 285 -17.29 -15.87 -5.00
N LEU A 286 -16.16 -15.24 -4.65
CA LEU A 286 -16.10 -13.81 -4.40
C LEU A 286 -16.31 -12.98 -5.67
N PHE A 287 -15.61 -13.29 -6.76
CA PHE A 287 -15.73 -12.54 -8.01
C PHE A 287 -17.09 -12.75 -8.69
N THR A 288 -17.72 -13.92 -8.51
CA THR A 288 -19.10 -14.12 -8.95
C THR A 288 -20.04 -13.18 -8.21
N ALA A 289 -19.98 -13.11 -6.89
CA ALA A 289 -20.84 -12.22 -6.12
C ALA A 289 -20.54 -10.73 -6.40
N ALA A 290 -19.28 -10.37 -6.62
CA ALA A 290 -18.86 -9.02 -6.97
C ALA A 290 -19.35 -8.56 -8.35
N THR A 291 -19.82 -9.48 -9.19
CA THR A 291 -20.33 -9.24 -10.55
C THR A 291 -21.79 -9.67 -10.74
N ASP A 292 -22.52 -9.97 -9.67
CA ASP A 292 -23.96 -10.25 -9.73
C ASP A 292 -24.78 -8.98 -10.02
N HIS A 293 -24.26 -7.81 -9.65
CA HIS A 293 -24.84 -6.49 -9.89
C HIS A 293 -23.83 -5.56 -10.55
N LEU A 294 -24.32 -4.52 -11.22
CA LEU A 294 -23.48 -3.75 -12.13
C LEU A 294 -22.58 -2.80 -11.35
N TYR A 295 -21.27 -2.88 -11.61
CA TYR A 295 -20.28 -1.86 -11.25
C TYR A 295 -20.43 -1.33 -9.81
N LEU A 296 -20.47 -2.26 -8.85
CA LEU A 296 -20.75 -2.01 -7.43
C LEU A 296 -19.82 -0.94 -6.83
N ASN A 297 -20.40 0.02 -6.10
CA ASN A 297 -19.68 1.14 -5.47
C ASN A 297 -18.76 1.92 -6.43
N ASN A 298 -19.21 2.13 -7.68
CA ASN A 298 -18.40 2.69 -8.77
C ASN A 298 -17.13 1.87 -9.05
N GLY A 299 -17.22 0.54 -8.96
CA GLY A 299 -16.13 -0.39 -9.23
C GLY A 299 -15.26 -0.75 -8.02
N HIS A 300 -15.31 0.00 -6.91
CA HIS A 300 -14.46 -0.27 -5.75
C HIS A 300 -14.63 -1.67 -5.16
N SER A 301 -15.84 -2.26 -5.23
CA SER A 301 -16.07 -3.56 -4.60
C SER A 301 -15.21 -4.67 -5.20
N LEU A 302 -15.13 -4.77 -6.53
CA LEU A 302 -14.31 -5.76 -7.21
C LEU A 302 -12.82 -5.44 -7.06
N ASP A 303 -12.46 -4.15 -7.18
CA ASP A 303 -11.10 -3.65 -7.01
C ASP A 303 -10.54 -3.97 -5.61
N PHE A 304 -11.33 -3.78 -4.56
CA PHE A 304 -10.92 -4.07 -3.18
C PHE A 304 -10.79 -5.57 -2.94
N VAL A 305 -11.69 -6.38 -3.51
CA VAL A 305 -11.56 -7.85 -3.47
C VAL A 305 -10.28 -8.29 -4.19
N ASN A 306 -10.01 -7.78 -5.40
CA ASN A 306 -8.79 -8.11 -6.13
C ASN A 306 -7.53 -7.72 -5.33
N THR A 307 -7.50 -6.51 -4.79
CA THR A 307 -6.37 -6.01 -3.99
C THR A 307 -6.18 -6.81 -2.71
N ALA A 308 -7.27 -7.29 -2.08
CA ALA A 308 -7.18 -8.16 -0.92
C ALA A 308 -6.50 -9.50 -1.25
N PHE A 309 -6.85 -10.12 -2.40
CA PHE A 309 -6.14 -11.32 -2.87
C PHE A 309 -4.65 -11.06 -3.10
N GLU A 310 -4.29 -9.97 -3.78
CA GLU A 310 -2.89 -9.63 -4.04
C GLU A 310 -2.13 -9.31 -2.76
N THR A 311 -2.77 -8.67 -1.79
CA THR A 311 -2.18 -8.41 -0.47
C THR A 311 -1.91 -9.72 0.27
N VAL A 312 -2.85 -10.66 0.24
CA VAL A 312 -2.68 -12.00 0.83
C VAL A 312 -1.55 -12.77 0.15
N ASP A 313 -1.36 -12.61 -1.16
CA ASP A 313 -0.24 -13.24 -1.89
C ASP A 313 1.14 -12.74 -1.36
N HIS A 314 1.22 -11.55 -0.74
CA HIS A 314 2.45 -11.03 -0.14
C HIS A 314 2.74 -11.52 1.29
N ILE A 315 1.71 -11.87 2.06
CA ILE A 315 1.83 -12.20 3.50
C ILE A 315 1.48 -13.65 3.84
N GLY A 316 0.91 -14.40 2.90
CA GLY A 316 0.60 -15.82 3.08
C GLY A 316 -0.91 -16.09 3.17
N TRP A 317 -1.37 -17.06 2.37
CA TRP A 317 -2.77 -17.46 2.31
C TRP A 317 -3.25 -18.16 3.59
N GLU A 318 -2.46 -19.10 4.10
CA GLU A 318 -2.88 -19.99 5.21
C GLU A 318 -3.18 -19.22 6.50
N ASP A 319 -2.42 -18.15 6.76
CA ASP A 319 -2.49 -17.40 8.01
C ASP A 319 -3.38 -16.15 7.95
N HIS A 320 -3.65 -15.60 6.74
CA HIS A 320 -4.27 -14.27 6.61
C HIS A 320 -5.47 -14.20 5.67
N ALA A 321 -5.75 -15.21 4.84
CA ALA A 321 -6.84 -15.14 3.87
C ALA A 321 -8.21 -14.94 4.54
N ASP A 322 -8.43 -15.53 5.70
CA ASP A 322 -9.68 -15.47 6.44
C ASP A 322 -9.99 -14.05 6.93
N ALA A 323 -9.04 -13.38 7.58
CA ALA A 323 -9.18 -12.02 8.09
C ALA A 323 -9.27 -11.00 6.94
N ALA A 324 -8.37 -11.12 5.96
CA ALA A 324 -8.30 -10.21 4.81
C ALA A 324 -9.57 -10.29 3.96
N LEU A 325 -9.93 -11.47 3.45
CA LEU A 325 -11.06 -11.60 2.52
C LEU A 325 -12.41 -11.39 3.23
N ALA A 326 -12.59 -11.88 4.47
CA ALA A 326 -13.84 -11.63 5.20
C ALA A 326 -14.07 -10.14 5.51
N SER A 327 -13.00 -9.35 5.62
CA SER A 327 -13.16 -7.91 5.81
C SER A 327 -13.70 -7.19 4.56
N THR A 328 -13.65 -7.79 3.37
CA THR A 328 -14.21 -7.18 2.13
C THR A 328 -15.73 -7.24 2.04
N LEU A 329 -16.40 -8.01 2.91
CA LEU A 329 -17.83 -8.33 2.75
C LEU A 329 -18.76 -7.13 2.79
N GLU A 330 -18.42 -6.10 3.55
CA GLU A 330 -19.20 -4.85 3.57
C GLU A 330 -19.22 -4.18 2.19
N GLN A 331 -18.16 -4.36 1.39
CA GLN A 331 -18.11 -3.88 0.01
C GLN A 331 -19.05 -4.65 -0.92
N LEU A 332 -19.53 -5.83 -0.53
CA LEU A 332 -20.48 -6.63 -1.31
C LEU A 332 -21.91 -6.45 -0.77
N THR A 333 -22.12 -6.63 0.53
CA THR A 333 -23.45 -6.57 1.17
C THR A 333 -23.96 -5.14 1.34
N GLY A 334 -23.05 -4.18 1.53
CA GLY A 334 -23.35 -2.75 1.72
C GLY A 334 -23.34 -1.94 0.43
N ALA A 335 -23.03 -2.56 -0.72
CA ALA A 335 -22.77 -1.84 -1.95
C ALA A 335 -23.98 -1.04 -2.48
N THR A 336 -23.67 0.11 -3.09
CA THR A 336 -24.55 0.78 -4.05
C THR A 336 -24.43 0.05 -5.39
N ARG A 337 -25.57 -0.23 -6.02
CA ARG A 337 -25.62 -0.94 -7.30
C ARG A 337 -25.80 0.07 -8.43
N SER A 338 -24.97 0.01 -9.48
CA SER A 338 -24.97 1.08 -10.49
C SER A 338 -26.23 1.07 -11.35
N GLU A 339 -26.90 -0.07 -11.51
CA GLU A 339 -28.19 -0.17 -12.18
C GLU A 339 -29.34 0.57 -11.47
N GLU A 340 -29.14 1.00 -10.23
CA GLU A 340 -30.12 1.84 -9.50
C GLU A 340 -29.91 3.35 -9.79
N LEU A 341 -28.80 3.70 -10.44
CA LEU A 341 -28.40 5.09 -10.68
C LEU A 341 -28.93 5.60 -12.03
N SER A 342 -29.33 6.87 -12.04
CA SER A 342 -29.78 7.54 -13.27
C SER A 342 -28.73 7.55 -14.38
N SER A 343 -27.43 7.57 -14.04
CA SER A 343 -26.34 7.56 -15.02
C SER A 343 -26.27 6.28 -15.85
N TRP A 344 -26.78 5.16 -15.34
CA TRP A 344 -26.84 3.87 -16.04
C TRP A 344 -28.21 3.58 -16.66
N ARG A 345 -29.25 4.31 -16.24
CA ARG A 345 -30.64 4.12 -16.71
C ARG A 345 -31.08 5.15 -17.75
N GLN A 346 -30.39 6.28 -17.88
CA GLN A 346 -30.84 7.42 -18.69
C GLN A 346 -29.67 8.14 -19.40
N PRO A 347 -29.88 8.66 -20.62
CA PRO A 347 -31.10 8.57 -21.44
C PRO A 347 -31.28 7.22 -22.15
N VAL A 348 -30.20 6.43 -22.23
CA VAL A 348 -30.20 5.05 -22.70
C VAL A 348 -30.10 4.15 -21.47
N ASP A 349 -30.94 3.12 -21.38
CA ASP A 349 -30.88 2.14 -20.28
C ASP A 349 -29.78 1.13 -20.57
N ILE A 350 -28.53 1.52 -20.31
CA ILE A 350 -27.38 0.64 -20.50
C ILE A 350 -27.35 -0.51 -19.47
N ALA A 351 -28.02 -0.34 -18.33
CA ALA A 351 -28.16 -1.42 -17.37
C ALA A 351 -29.02 -2.56 -17.93
N GLU A 352 -30.13 -2.25 -18.61
CA GLU A 352 -30.95 -3.24 -19.31
C GLU A 352 -30.13 -3.96 -20.40
N LEU A 353 -29.35 -3.24 -21.20
CA LEU A 353 -28.46 -3.85 -22.21
C LEU A 353 -27.45 -4.84 -21.61
N VAL A 354 -26.85 -4.51 -20.47
CA VAL A 354 -25.89 -5.39 -19.80
C VAL A 354 -26.57 -6.62 -19.19
N PHE A 355 -27.74 -6.46 -18.56
CA PHE A 355 -28.49 -7.61 -18.04
C PHE A 355 -28.99 -8.54 -19.15
N ASP A 356 -29.44 -7.99 -20.28
CA ASP A 356 -29.78 -8.79 -21.46
C ASP A 356 -28.56 -9.58 -21.97
N ALA A 357 -27.37 -8.96 -21.98
CA ALA A 357 -26.14 -9.67 -22.31
C ALA A 357 -25.79 -10.75 -21.26
N HIS A 358 -26.01 -10.50 -19.97
CA HIS A 358 -25.80 -11.48 -18.88
C HIS A 358 -26.67 -12.72 -19.06
N ASP A 359 -27.95 -12.54 -19.41
CA ASP A 359 -28.88 -13.65 -19.64
C ASP A 359 -28.46 -14.53 -20.82
N LEU A 360 -27.76 -13.96 -21.81
CA LEU A 360 -27.24 -14.68 -22.97
C LEU A 360 -25.88 -15.36 -22.72
N LEU A 361 -25.13 -14.99 -21.67
CA LEU A 361 -23.76 -15.46 -21.44
C LEU A 361 -23.60 -16.99 -21.50
N PRO A 362 -24.45 -17.83 -20.87
CA PRO A 362 -24.30 -19.28 -20.93
C PRO A 362 -24.32 -19.83 -22.37
N ASP A 363 -25.21 -19.29 -23.21
CA ASP A 363 -25.35 -19.70 -24.61
C ASP A 363 -24.18 -19.18 -25.47
N LEU A 364 -23.73 -17.94 -25.22
CA LEU A 364 -22.58 -17.35 -25.92
C LEU A 364 -21.30 -18.15 -25.64
N VAL A 365 -21.04 -18.47 -24.36
CA VAL A 365 -19.88 -19.24 -23.93
C VAL A 365 -19.92 -20.66 -24.50
N ALA A 366 -21.10 -21.30 -24.47
CA ALA A 366 -21.28 -22.61 -25.09
C ALA A 366 -21.03 -22.58 -26.62
N ALA A 367 -21.42 -21.50 -27.30
CA ALA A 367 -21.17 -21.32 -28.73
C ALA A 367 -19.69 -21.02 -29.05
N GLY A 368 -18.97 -20.38 -28.13
CA GLY A 368 -17.53 -20.10 -28.22
C GLY A 368 -16.65 -21.32 -27.92
N ALA A 369 -17.18 -22.30 -27.19
CA ALA A 369 -16.41 -23.45 -26.71
C ALA A 369 -15.65 -24.17 -27.83
N GLY A 370 -14.33 -24.30 -27.67
CA GLY A 370 -13.44 -24.96 -28.62
C GLY A 370 -13.04 -24.12 -29.83
N LYS A 371 -13.42 -22.85 -29.90
CA LYS A 371 -12.89 -21.88 -30.87
C LYS A 371 -11.67 -21.16 -30.29
N GLU A 372 -10.82 -20.64 -31.18
CA GLU A 372 -9.71 -19.76 -30.83
C GLU A 372 -10.03 -18.36 -31.35
N TRP A 373 -10.07 -17.38 -30.45
CA TRP A 373 -10.31 -15.99 -30.81
C TRP A 373 -9.01 -15.19 -30.77
N LYS A 374 -8.89 -14.26 -31.71
CA LYS A 374 -7.81 -13.27 -31.76
C LYS A 374 -8.43 -11.90 -31.88
N ARG A 375 -8.03 -11.00 -30.99
CA ARG A 375 -8.55 -9.63 -30.94
C ARG A 375 -8.32 -8.92 -32.29
N PRO A 376 -9.39 -8.48 -32.97
CA PRO A 376 -9.23 -7.64 -34.15
C PRO A 376 -8.58 -6.28 -33.82
N GLU A 377 -7.83 -5.70 -34.74
CA GLU A 377 -7.17 -4.39 -34.55
C GLU A 377 -8.17 -3.27 -34.23
N TRP A 378 -9.36 -3.31 -34.84
CA TRP A 378 -10.44 -2.33 -34.65
C TRP A 378 -11.19 -2.49 -33.33
N PHE A 379 -11.02 -3.61 -32.62
CA PHE A 379 -11.88 -3.98 -31.50
C PHE A 379 -11.89 -2.93 -30.38
N VAL A 380 -10.70 -2.47 -29.97
CA VAL A 380 -10.56 -1.45 -28.91
C VAL A 380 -11.08 -0.09 -29.36
N GLU A 381 -11.01 0.23 -30.66
CA GLU A 381 -11.61 1.46 -31.18
C GLU A 381 -13.13 1.43 -31.06
N THR A 382 -13.77 0.29 -31.36
CA THR A 382 -15.22 0.13 -31.18
C THR A 382 -15.62 0.26 -29.71
N LEU A 383 -14.84 -0.25 -28.76
CA LEU A 383 -15.08 -0.05 -27.32
C LEU A 383 -15.02 1.43 -26.88
N LEU A 384 -14.41 2.32 -27.68
CA LEU A 384 -14.30 3.75 -27.40
C LEU A 384 -15.39 4.58 -28.09
N GLU A 385 -16.22 3.98 -28.94
CA GLU A 385 -17.29 4.64 -29.67
C GLU A 385 -18.43 5.11 -28.74
N ASP A 386 -19.39 5.84 -29.31
CA ASP A 386 -20.50 6.48 -28.60
C ASP A 386 -21.85 5.75 -28.76
N ASP A 387 -21.82 4.51 -29.26
CA ASP A 387 -22.97 3.61 -29.35
C ASP A 387 -22.82 2.42 -28.39
N PRO A 388 -23.58 2.36 -27.29
CA PRO A 388 -23.46 1.29 -26.30
C PRO A 388 -23.99 -0.05 -26.81
N GLU A 389 -24.96 -0.07 -27.73
CA GLU A 389 -25.48 -1.32 -28.30
C GLU A 389 -24.40 -1.98 -29.15
N LEU A 390 -23.72 -1.20 -30.00
CA LEU A 390 -22.59 -1.68 -30.79
C LEU A 390 -21.45 -2.24 -29.92
N VAL A 391 -21.15 -1.59 -28.79
CA VAL A 391 -20.13 -2.07 -27.83
C VAL A 391 -20.53 -3.42 -27.23
N ILE A 392 -21.77 -3.56 -26.77
CA ILE A 392 -22.28 -4.82 -26.19
C ILE A 392 -22.33 -5.94 -27.25
N ASP A 393 -22.82 -5.66 -28.45
CA ASP A 393 -22.86 -6.61 -29.56
C ASP A 393 -21.44 -7.09 -29.90
N THR A 394 -20.47 -6.18 -29.97
CA THR A 394 -19.06 -6.49 -30.24
C THR A 394 -18.47 -7.43 -29.19
N LEU A 395 -18.75 -7.20 -27.91
CA LEU A 395 -18.28 -8.05 -26.81
C LEU A 395 -18.96 -9.41 -26.84
N THR A 396 -20.28 -9.45 -26.98
CA THR A 396 -21.04 -10.72 -26.98
C THR A 396 -20.73 -11.59 -28.20
N ASP A 397 -20.49 -11.00 -29.37
CA ASP A 397 -20.00 -11.71 -30.56
C ASP A 397 -18.59 -12.27 -30.34
N ALA A 398 -17.69 -11.52 -29.69
CA ALA A 398 -16.37 -12.04 -29.36
C ALA A 398 -16.45 -13.25 -28.41
N ILE A 399 -17.31 -13.23 -27.38
CA ILE A 399 -17.56 -14.40 -26.51
C ILE A 399 -18.06 -15.58 -27.34
N ARG A 400 -19.04 -15.35 -28.23
CA ARG A 400 -19.59 -16.37 -29.14
C ARG A 400 -18.53 -16.94 -30.09
N GLU A 401 -17.52 -16.16 -30.43
CA GLU A 401 -16.39 -16.56 -31.27
C GLU A 401 -15.24 -17.22 -30.50
N GLY A 402 -15.33 -17.29 -29.16
CA GLY A 402 -14.38 -17.99 -28.30
C GLY A 402 -13.35 -17.10 -27.61
N ALA A 403 -13.59 -15.79 -27.51
CA ALA A 403 -12.77 -14.90 -26.68
C ALA A 403 -12.83 -15.35 -25.22
N THR A 404 -11.66 -15.45 -24.56
CA THR A 404 -11.60 -15.77 -23.12
C THR A 404 -11.92 -14.56 -22.26
N THR A 405 -12.21 -14.78 -20.97
CA THR A 405 -12.38 -13.70 -19.98
C THR A 405 -11.13 -12.81 -19.92
N GLU A 406 -9.94 -13.41 -19.89
CA GLU A 406 -8.65 -12.70 -19.93
C GLU A 406 -8.51 -11.81 -21.17
N GLN A 407 -8.78 -12.36 -22.35
CA GLN A 407 -8.67 -11.64 -23.61
C GLN A 407 -9.65 -10.45 -23.71
N LEU A 408 -10.88 -10.60 -23.20
CA LEU A 408 -11.84 -9.51 -23.18
C LEU A 408 -11.52 -8.47 -22.10
N ALA A 409 -11.14 -8.91 -20.90
CA ALA A 409 -10.74 -8.01 -19.83
C ALA A 409 -9.51 -7.17 -20.23
N ASP A 410 -8.52 -7.78 -20.91
CA ASP A 410 -7.38 -7.09 -21.50
C ASP A 410 -7.83 -5.99 -22.47
N ALA A 411 -8.73 -6.34 -23.42
CA ALA A 411 -9.23 -5.40 -24.42
C ALA A 411 -9.95 -4.19 -23.79
N VAL A 412 -10.79 -4.44 -22.78
CA VAL A 412 -11.50 -3.37 -22.06
C VAL A 412 -10.54 -2.54 -21.22
N ALA A 413 -9.54 -3.15 -20.58
CA ALA A 413 -8.49 -2.42 -19.86
C ALA A 413 -7.65 -1.52 -20.80
N ARG A 414 -7.41 -1.92 -22.06
CA ARG A 414 -6.81 -1.02 -23.08
C ARG A 414 -7.70 0.19 -23.35
N ALA A 415 -8.99 -0.03 -23.53
CA ALA A 415 -9.94 1.05 -23.75
C ALA A 415 -9.99 2.02 -22.55
N ALA A 416 -10.01 1.50 -21.32
CA ALA A 416 -9.96 2.32 -20.11
C ALA A 416 -8.62 3.09 -19.98
N THR A 417 -7.48 2.45 -20.30
CA THR A 417 -6.16 3.12 -20.33
C THR A 417 -6.17 4.33 -21.26
N ARG A 418 -6.77 4.15 -22.45
CA ARG A 418 -6.93 5.23 -23.44
C ARG A 418 -7.84 6.34 -22.95
N ARG A 419 -8.93 6.04 -22.21
CA ARG A 419 -9.79 7.08 -21.60
C ARG A 419 -8.99 8.02 -20.69
N VAL A 420 -8.09 7.47 -19.86
CA VAL A 420 -7.22 8.26 -18.99
C VAL A 420 -6.17 9.04 -19.81
N ALA A 421 -5.49 8.38 -20.74
CA ALA A 421 -4.45 9.03 -21.54
C ALA A 421 -5.01 10.17 -22.43
N TYR A 422 -6.25 10.02 -22.91
CA TYR A 422 -6.95 10.99 -23.75
C TYR A 422 -7.75 12.01 -22.94
N PHE A 423 -7.73 11.95 -21.61
CA PHE A 423 -8.42 12.89 -20.75
C PHE A 423 -7.91 14.31 -20.98
N ALA A 424 -8.83 15.22 -21.30
CA ALA A 424 -8.52 16.58 -21.65
C ALA A 424 -8.58 17.52 -20.43
N THR A 425 -7.58 18.40 -20.31
CA THR A 425 -7.42 19.29 -19.15
C THR A 425 -8.42 20.46 -19.10
N ASN A 426 -9.40 20.48 -20.01
CA ASN A 426 -10.55 21.38 -19.98
C ASN A 426 -11.76 20.81 -19.22
N ASN A 427 -11.73 19.53 -18.84
CA ASN A 427 -12.70 18.93 -17.92
C ASN A 427 -12.49 19.46 -16.49
N GLU A 428 -13.44 19.19 -15.60
CA GLU A 428 -13.33 19.57 -14.19
C GLU A 428 -12.28 18.71 -13.49
N PHE A 429 -11.67 19.22 -12.42
CA PHE A 429 -10.61 18.54 -11.70
C PHE A 429 -11.07 17.19 -11.11
N ASN A 430 -12.28 17.10 -10.59
CA ASN A 430 -12.80 15.87 -10.00
C ASN A 430 -13.21 14.83 -11.05
N ASP A 431 -13.40 15.23 -12.32
CA ASP A 431 -13.76 14.31 -13.41
C ASP A 431 -12.64 13.30 -13.70
N TRP A 432 -11.39 13.60 -13.30
CA TRP A 432 -10.31 12.62 -13.32
C TRP A 432 -10.70 11.35 -12.55
N ASN A 433 -11.31 11.49 -11.37
CA ASN A 433 -11.70 10.33 -10.55
C ASN A 433 -12.66 9.38 -11.30
N THR A 434 -13.50 9.91 -12.19
CA THR A 434 -14.43 9.10 -12.98
C THR A 434 -13.71 8.13 -13.91
N VAL A 435 -12.79 8.63 -14.75
CA VAL A 435 -11.99 7.75 -15.65
C VAL A 435 -11.06 6.83 -14.86
N HIS A 436 -10.68 7.22 -13.65
CA HIS A 436 -9.84 6.42 -12.77
C HIS A 436 -10.57 5.23 -12.18
N HIS A 437 -11.80 5.41 -11.72
CA HIS A 437 -12.64 4.28 -11.27
C HIS A 437 -12.76 3.24 -12.37
N THR A 438 -13.01 3.68 -13.61
CA THR A 438 -13.11 2.79 -14.76
C THR A 438 -11.80 2.09 -15.06
N PHE A 439 -10.69 2.82 -15.00
CA PHE A 439 -9.36 2.26 -15.23
C PHE A 439 -8.97 1.24 -14.16
N THR A 440 -9.09 1.55 -12.87
CA THR A 440 -8.73 0.61 -11.80
C THR A 440 -9.65 -0.60 -11.79
N TYR A 441 -10.97 -0.42 -11.99
CA TYR A 441 -11.91 -1.54 -12.12
C TYR A 441 -11.58 -2.46 -13.31
N ALA A 442 -11.34 -1.91 -14.51
CA ALA A 442 -11.02 -2.71 -15.68
C ALA A 442 -9.72 -3.50 -15.50
N ASN A 443 -8.70 -2.90 -14.87
CA ASN A 443 -7.48 -3.61 -14.50
C ASN A 443 -7.75 -4.69 -13.44
N ALA A 444 -8.54 -4.40 -12.41
CA ALA A 444 -8.89 -5.38 -11.39
C ALA A 444 -9.66 -6.59 -11.97
N VAL A 445 -10.57 -6.37 -12.93
CA VAL A 445 -11.23 -7.46 -13.67
C VAL A 445 -10.20 -8.30 -14.43
N HIS A 446 -9.29 -7.66 -15.16
CA HIS A 446 -8.21 -8.37 -15.87
C HIS A 446 -7.34 -9.20 -14.89
N ARG A 447 -6.95 -8.62 -13.75
CA ARG A 447 -6.19 -9.30 -12.70
C ARG A 447 -6.96 -10.42 -12.01
N ALA A 448 -8.29 -10.35 -11.96
CA ALA A 448 -9.14 -11.41 -11.44
C ALA A 448 -9.14 -12.66 -12.35
N THR A 449 -8.96 -12.49 -13.67
CA THR A 449 -8.91 -13.62 -14.63
C THR A 449 -7.72 -14.56 -14.41
N ALA A 450 -6.64 -14.06 -13.81
CA ALA A 450 -5.51 -14.89 -13.39
C ALA A 450 -5.75 -15.66 -12.08
N LYS A 451 -6.81 -15.34 -11.33
CA LYS A 451 -7.13 -15.92 -10.03
C LYS A 451 -8.20 -17.00 -10.09
N THR A 452 -9.05 -16.97 -11.12
CA THR A 452 -10.15 -17.92 -11.32
C THR A 452 -10.56 -17.97 -12.79
N ASP A 453 -11.08 -19.12 -13.23
CA ASP A 453 -11.67 -19.34 -14.54
C ASP A 453 -13.20 -19.14 -14.56
N ALA A 454 -13.76 -18.53 -13.50
CA ALA A 454 -15.19 -18.25 -13.37
C ALA A 454 -15.75 -17.53 -14.60
N THR A 455 -16.78 -18.12 -15.21
CA THR A 455 -17.43 -17.57 -16.41
C THR A 455 -18.09 -16.23 -16.11
N GLU A 456 -18.49 -15.99 -14.87
CA GLU A 456 -19.09 -14.74 -14.42
C GLU A 456 -18.17 -13.53 -14.54
N LEU A 457 -16.84 -13.70 -14.72
CA LEU A 457 -15.94 -12.59 -15.03
C LEU A 457 -16.23 -11.89 -16.38
N TYR A 458 -16.95 -12.53 -17.31
CA TYR A 458 -17.46 -11.82 -18.49
C TYR A 458 -18.40 -10.66 -18.12
N ARG A 459 -19.14 -10.79 -17.01
CA ARG A 459 -20.00 -9.71 -16.50
C ARG A 459 -19.17 -8.48 -16.12
N GLY A 460 -18.06 -8.68 -15.41
CA GLY A 460 -17.11 -7.60 -15.12
C GLY A 460 -16.53 -6.95 -16.36
N CYS A 461 -16.32 -7.70 -17.45
CA CYS A 461 -15.89 -7.13 -18.73
C CYS A 461 -16.97 -6.24 -19.36
N LEU A 462 -18.24 -6.65 -19.31
CA LEU A 462 -19.37 -5.89 -19.82
C LEU A 462 -19.60 -4.61 -19.00
N ASP A 463 -19.56 -4.71 -17.67
CA ASP A 463 -19.64 -3.58 -16.74
C ASP A 463 -18.54 -2.56 -17.01
N ALA A 464 -17.28 -3.02 -17.11
CA ALA A 464 -16.14 -2.17 -17.39
C ALA A 464 -16.28 -1.46 -18.74
N ALA A 465 -16.75 -2.15 -19.78
CA ALA A 465 -16.96 -1.58 -21.10
C ALA A 465 -18.06 -0.51 -21.10
N MET A 466 -19.15 -0.73 -20.36
CA MET A 466 -20.19 0.29 -20.18
C MET A 466 -19.68 1.50 -19.40
N SER A 467 -18.83 1.29 -18.39
CA SER A 467 -18.18 2.41 -17.72
C SER A 467 -17.24 3.18 -18.67
N VAL A 468 -16.47 2.50 -19.52
CA VAL A 468 -15.65 3.14 -20.59
C VAL A 468 -16.52 3.95 -21.56
N TYR A 469 -17.72 3.45 -21.88
CA TYR A 469 -18.70 4.19 -22.68
C TYR A 469 -19.22 5.42 -21.94
N LEU A 470 -19.55 5.33 -20.66
CA LEU A 470 -20.01 6.47 -19.85
C LEU A 470 -18.97 7.59 -19.79
N ASP A 471 -17.68 7.24 -19.79
CA ASP A 471 -16.55 8.18 -19.78
C ASP A 471 -16.34 8.94 -21.10
N ARG A 472 -17.02 8.56 -22.19
CA ARG A 472 -16.72 9.04 -23.55
C ARG A 472 -16.67 10.56 -23.70
N PHE A 473 -17.50 11.28 -22.95
CA PHE A 473 -17.57 12.74 -23.01
C PHE A 473 -16.30 13.42 -22.49
N LEU A 474 -15.56 12.76 -21.59
CA LEU A 474 -14.32 13.27 -21.01
C LEU A 474 -13.15 13.27 -22.02
N ASN A 475 -13.37 12.72 -23.22
CA ASN A 475 -12.44 12.78 -24.35
C ASN A 475 -13.04 13.53 -25.55
N GLN A 476 -13.95 14.49 -25.33
CA GLN A 476 -14.53 15.31 -26.39
C GLN A 476 -14.30 16.82 -26.15
N PRO A 477 -13.24 17.43 -26.71
CA PRO A 477 -12.22 16.83 -27.58
C PRO A 477 -11.20 16.00 -26.80
N ARG A 478 -10.60 14.99 -27.45
CA ARG A 478 -9.55 14.17 -26.84
C ARG A 478 -8.26 14.96 -26.68
N ALA A 479 -7.55 14.74 -25.58
CA ALA A 479 -6.20 15.27 -25.44
C ALA A 479 -5.24 14.68 -26.48
N PRO A 480 -4.27 15.46 -26.97
CA PRO A 480 -3.20 14.89 -27.77
C PRO A 480 -2.32 13.99 -26.90
N VAL A 481 -1.97 12.83 -27.43
CA VAL A 481 -0.90 11.98 -26.88
C VAL A 481 0.30 12.00 -27.83
N PRO A 482 1.54 12.00 -27.32
CA PRO A 482 2.72 11.89 -28.16
C PRO A 482 2.70 10.58 -28.97
N SER A 483 3.10 10.64 -30.23
CA SER A 483 3.34 9.43 -31.05
C SER A 483 4.80 8.97 -30.87
N PRO A 484 5.08 7.66 -30.97
CA PRO A 484 6.46 7.15 -30.94
C PRO A 484 7.34 7.82 -32.00
N GLY A 485 8.59 8.09 -31.64
CA GLY A 485 9.56 8.78 -32.49
C GLY A 485 11.00 8.42 -32.11
N GLU A 486 11.91 9.36 -32.33
CA GLU A 486 13.34 9.24 -31.98
C GLU A 486 13.77 10.49 -31.19
N SER A 487 14.60 10.31 -30.16
CA SER A 487 15.21 11.41 -29.41
C SER A 487 16.69 11.13 -29.15
N ASP A 488 17.53 12.15 -29.34
CA ASP A 488 18.98 12.08 -29.05
C ASP A 488 19.31 12.51 -27.60
N ARG A 489 18.30 12.76 -26.75
CA ARG A 489 18.50 13.16 -25.35
C ARG A 489 19.00 11.99 -24.51
N ASP A 490 19.71 12.29 -23.42
CA ASP A 490 20.00 11.29 -22.38
C ASP A 490 18.69 10.93 -21.66
N PRO A 491 18.28 9.64 -21.59
CA PRO A 491 17.11 9.23 -20.82
C PRO A 491 17.12 9.68 -19.36
N LEU A 492 18.30 9.84 -18.74
CA LEU A 492 18.40 10.35 -17.36
C LEU A 492 17.92 11.80 -17.28
N ASP A 493 18.37 12.67 -18.19
CA ASP A 493 17.95 14.08 -18.24
C ASP A 493 16.43 14.20 -18.45
N VAL A 494 15.84 13.32 -19.27
CA VAL A 494 14.38 13.27 -19.49
C VAL A 494 13.63 12.93 -18.20
N ARG A 495 14.14 11.95 -17.42
CA ARG A 495 13.54 11.55 -16.15
C ARG A 495 13.70 12.60 -15.06
N GLU A 496 14.82 13.31 -15.01
CA GLU A 496 15.01 14.44 -14.09
C GLU A 496 14.01 15.55 -14.40
N GLU A 497 13.84 15.90 -15.67
CA GLU A 497 12.84 16.88 -16.09
C GLU A 497 11.39 16.41 -15.81
N LEU A 498 11.12 15.11 -15.86
CA LEU A 498 9.82 14.55 -15.47
C LEU A 498 9.53 14.74 -13.97
N LEU A 499 10.56 14.69 -13.10
CA LEU A 499 10.37 15.02 -11.69
C LEU A 499 10.13 16.52 -11.49
N ASP A 500 10.86 17.38 -12.20
CA ASP A 500 10.64 18.83 -12.17
C ASP A 500 9.22 19.19 -12.64
N CYS A 501 8.71 18.46 -13.64
CA CYS A 501 7.34 18.57 -14.12
C CYS A 501 6.30 18.31 -13.01
N PHE A 502 6.59 17.44 -12.04
CA PHE A 502 5.70 17.20 -10.89
C PHE A 502 5.86 18.22 -9.76
N ASP A 503 6.86 19.10 -9.84
CA ASP A 503 7.06 20.23 -8.92
C ASP A 503 6.32 21.50 -9.38
N GLU A 504 5.63 21.47 -10.52
CA GLU A 504 4.83 22.57 -11.06
C GLU A 504 3.41 22.11 -11.47
N GLN A 505 2.38 22.83 -11.01
CA GLN A 505 0.98 22.48 -11.32
C GLN A 505 0.65 22.67 -12.80
N GLY A 506 -0.12 21.74 -13.37
CA GLY A 506 -0.73 21.88 -14.70
C GLY A 506 0.14 21.39 -15.86
N GLN A 507 1.28 20.73 -15.58
CA GLN A 507 2.20 20.22 -16.58
C GLN A 507 1.77 18.86 -17.21
N VAL A 508 0.46 18.60 -17.28
CA VAL A 508 -0.14 17.31 -17.69
C VAL A 508 0.37 16.81 -19.05
N ASN A 509 0.31 17.66 -20.07
CA ASN A 509 0.77 17.26 -21.42
C ASN A 509 2.31 17.20 -21.52
N ARG A 510 3.03 17.96 -20.68
CA ARG A 510 4.49 17.89 -20.63
C ARG A 510 4.94 16.56 -20.04
N ALA A 511 4.31 16.10 -18.96
CA ALA A 511 4.56 14.78 -18.38
C ALA A 511 4.35 13.66 -19.42
N ALA A 512 3.24 13.70 -20.18
CA ALA A 512 3.01 12.74 -21.26
C ALA A 512 4.14 12.73 -22.30
N THR A 513 4.60 13.92 -22.70
CA THR A 513 5.68 14.09 -23.68
C THR A 513 6.99 13.51 -23.16
N LEU A 514 7.35 13.79 -21.91
CA LEU A 514 8.58 13.31 -21.29
C LEU A 514 8.59 11.80 -21.10
N VAL A 515 7.44 11.21 -20.73
CA VAL A 515 7.30 9.75 -20.69
C VAL A 515 7.57 9.13 -22.07
N SER A 516 6.94 9.65 -23.13
CA SER A 516 7.19 9.16 -24.49
C SER A 516 8.64 9.37 -24.94
N GLU A 517 9.20 10.55 -24.64
CA GLU A 517 10.57 10.92 -25.02
C GLU A 517 11.61 10.03 -24.33
N HIS A 518 11.35 9.54 -23.12
CA HIS A 518 12.21 8.57 -22.44
C HIS A 518 12.33 7.26 -23.24
N PHE A 519 11.22 6.77 -23.80
CA PHE A 519 11.25 5.61 -24.69
C PHE A 519 11.94 5.92 -26.03
N ASP A 520 11.65 7.08 -26.62
CA ASP A 520 12.28 7.53 -27.88
C ASP A 520 13.79 7.71 -27.78
N ALA A 521 14.29 7.98 -26.56
CA ALA A 521 15.71 8.05 -26.22
C ALA A 521 16.34 6.67 -25.88
N GLY A 522 15.59 5.58 -25.98
CA GLY A 522 16.05 4.22 -25.65
C GLY A 522 16.22 3.98 -24.14
N GLY A 523 15.48 4.71 -23.31
CA GLY A 523 15.53 4.58 -21.86
C GLY A 523 14.91 3.28 -21.35
N ASP A 524 15.46 2.76 -20.24
CA ASP A 524 14.94 1.56 -19.57
C ASP A 524 13.56 1.86 -18.92
N PRO A 525 12.49 1.09 -19.23
CA PRO A 525 11.19 1.27 -18.58
C PRO A 525 11.23 1.10 -17.05
N ALA A 526 12.12 0.25 -16.51
CA ALA A 526 12.27 0.09 -15.07
C ALA A 526 12.83 1.36 -14.39
N ASP A 527 13.73 2.09 -15.08
CA ASP A 527 14.19 3.40 -14.62
C ASP A 527 13.04 4.41 -14.59
N LEU A 528 12.17 4.39 -15.59
CA LEU A 528 11.01 5.28 -15.68
C LEU A 528 9.97 4.98 -14.60
N LYS A 529 9.64 3.70 -14.36
CA LYS A 529 8.78 3.27 -13.25
C LYS A 529 9.35 3.75 -11.91
N ARG A 530 10.66 3.57 -11.67
CA ARG A 530 11.33 4.10 -10.48
C ARG A 530 11.17 5.62 -10.34
N THR A 531 11.30 6.37 -11.42
CA THR A 531 11.08 7.82 -11.43
C THR A 531 9.63 8.20 -11.12
N LEU A 532 8.65 7.53 -11.73
CA LEU A 532 7.22 7.76 -11.46
C LEU A 532 6.88 7.40 -10.00
N GLY A 533 7.37 6.27 -9.49
CA GLY A 533 7.22 5.86 -8.10
C GLY A 533 7.84 6.88 -7.12
N ARG A 534 9.02 7.41 -7.42
CA ARG A 534 9.63 8.50 -6.65
C ARG A 534 8.81 9.78 -6.67
N GLY A 535 8.25 10.13 -7.84
CA GLY A 535 7.35 11.27 -8.01
C GLY A 535 6.06 11.13 -7.20
N LEU A 536 5.53 9.90 -7.09
CA LEU A 536 4.34 9.55 -6.32
C LEU A 536 4.61 9.59 -4.81
N LEU A 537 5.64 8.88 -4.35
CA LEU A 537 5.87 8.59 -2.93
C LEU A 537 6.42 9.78 -2.13
N ARG A 538 6.85 10.85 -2.82
CA ARG A 538 7.22 12.12 -2.17
C ARG A 538 6.03 13.03 -1.90
N GLU A 539 4.86 12.72 -2.44
CA GLU A 539 3.64 13.51 -2.33
C GLU A 539 2.71 12.97 -1.24
N ASP A 540 1.87 13.85 -0.69
CA ASP A 540 0.67 13.47 0.05
C ASP A 540 -0.43 13.11 -0.97
N ALA A 541 -0.16 12.10 -1.81
CA ALA A 541 -1.00 11.74 -2.94
C ALA A 541 -2.36 11.19 -2.49
N GLY A 542 -3.40 11.49 -3.28
CA GLY A 542 -4.74 10.95 -3.03
C GLY A 542 -4.84 9.46 -3.34
N PHE A 543 -5.77 8.78 -2.67
CA PHE A 543 -6.06 7.35 -2.83
C PHE A 543 -6.07 6.88 -4.30
N HIS A 544 -6.85 7.53 -5.16
CA HIS A 544 -6.94 7.12 -6.57
C HIS A 544 -5.62 7.29 -7.32
N THR A 545 -4.77 8.26 -6.98
CA THR A 545 -3.45 8.43 -7.62
C THR A 545 -2.54 7.25 -7.34
N LEU A 546 -2.58 6.74 -6.12
CA LEU A 546 -1.80 5.57 -5.71
C LEU A 546 -2.23 4.32 -6.49
N GLN A 547 -3.55 4.07 -6.57
CA GLN A 547 -4.08 2.96 -7.36
C GLN A 547 -3.78 3.09 -8.84
N ASN A 548 -3.84 4.31 -9.40
CA ASN A 548 -3.62 4.53 -10.83
C ASN A 548 -2.19 4.27 -11.27
N VAL A 549 -1.20 4.70 -10.48
CA VAL A 549 0.20 4.43 -10.80
C VAL A 549 0.48 2.95 -10.72
N GLU A 550 -0.01 2.28 -9.68
CA GLU A 550 0.16 0.85 -9.48
C GLU A 550 -0.50 0.04 -10.61
N ALA A 551 -1.77 0.33 -10.94
CA ALA A 551 -2.47 -0.31 -12.04
C ALA A 551 -1.79 -0.04 -13.39
N GLY A 552 -1.25 1.17 -13.61
CA GLY A 552 -0.47 1.51 -14.78
C GLY A 552 0.83 0.70 -14.91
N PHE A 553 1.50 0.43 -13.79
CA PHE A 553 2.72 -0.39 -13.78
C PHE A 553 2.42 -1.86 -14.09
N GLN A 554 1.41 -2.43 -13.44
CA GLN A 554 0.96 -3.79 -13.74
C GLN A 554 0.51 -3.92 -15.20
N ARG A 555 -0.20 -2.90 -15.70
CA ARG A 555 -0.66 -2.86 -17.09
C ARG A 555 0.53 -2.83 -18.05
N PHE A 556 1.54 -2.00 -17.77
CA PHE A 556 2.74 -1.95 -18.59
C PHE A 556 3.43 -3.32 -18.69
N ASP A 557 3.58 -4.03 -17.57
CA ASP A 557 4.24 -5.35 -17.57
C ASP A 557 3.45 -6.38 -18.37
N ALA A 558 2.12 -6.45 -18.15
CA ALA A 558 1.25 -7.35 -18.89
C ALA A 558 1.28 -7.10 -20.40
N LEU A 559 1.47 -5.84 -20.80
CA LEU A 559 1.57 -5.43 -22.20
C LEU A 559 2.97 -5.67 -22.80
N ALA A 560 4.02 -5.48 -22.02
CA ALA A 560 5.40 -5.66 -22.46
C ALA A 560 5.74 -7.13 -22.76
N ASP A 561 5.10 -8.06 -22.04
CA ASP A 561 5.25 -9.51 -22.25
C ASP A 561 4.49 -10.02 -23.49
N ASP A 562 3.58 -9.23 -24.06
CA ASP A 562 2.80 -9.59 -25.25
C ASP A 562 3.47 -9.09 -26.56
N PRO A 563 4.07 -9.97 -27.38
CA PRO A 563 4.74 -9.59 -28.61
C PRO A 563 3.79 -9.05 -29.70
N ALA A 564 2.47 -9.19 -29.53
CA ALA A 564 1.47 -8.64 -30.43
C ALA A 564 1.04 -7.21 -30.04
N THR A 565 1.53 -6.68 -28.91
CA THR A 565 1.16 -5.35 -28.44
C THR A 565 1.89 -4.26 -29.23
N ASP A 566 1.14 -3.26 -29.68
CA ASP A 566 1.67 -2.06 -30.31
C ASP A 566 2.47 -1.23 -29.30
N GLU A 567 3.60 -0.66 -29.74
CA GLU A 567 4.50 0.08 -28.87
C GLU A 567 3.81 1.28 -28.20
N LEU A 568 2.91 1.95 -28.93
CA LEU A 568 2.12 3.05 -28.39
C LEU A 568 1.24 2.57 -27.22
N GLU A 569 0.61 1.39 -27.32
CA GLU A 569 -0.25 0.85 -26.27
C GLU A 569 0.51 0.61 -24.96
N ALA A 570 1.69 0.01 -25.03
CA ALA A 570 2.53 -0.19 -23.85
C ALA A 570 2.91 1.16 -23.23
N ARG A 571 3.34 2.14 -24.05
CA ARG A 571 3.67 3.50 -23.56
C ARG A 571 2.49 4.18 -22.88
N LEU A 572 1.27 4.02 -23.39
CA LEU A 572 0.07 4.63 -22.82
C LEU A 572 -0.18 4.19 -21.36
N ALA A 573 0.20 2.96 -20.98
CA ALA A 573 0.07 2.46 -19.61
C ALA A 573 0.89 3.27 -18.58
N LEU A 574 1.99 3.91 -19.00
CA LEU A 574 2.78 4.81 -18.15
C LEU A 574 2.48 6.30 -18.40
N VAL A 575 2.04 6.66 -19.61
CA VAL A 575 1.60 8.04 -19.92
C VAL A 575 0.35 8.41 -19.12
N ALA A 576 -0.63 7.51 -19.04
CA ALA A 576 -1.89 7.73 -18.31
C ALA A 576 -1.68 8.13 -16.83
N PRO A 577 -0.97 7.34 -16.00
CA PRO A 577 -0.72 7.71 -14.61
C PRO A 577 0.19 8.94 -14.49
N ALA A 578 1.19 9.13 -15.36
CA ALA A 578 2.05 10.32 -15.33
C ALA A 578 1.27 11.62 -15.58
N ARG A 579 0.31 11.60 -16.52
CA ARG A 579 -0.60 12.72 -16.77
C ARG A 579 -1.41 13.04 -15.52
N TYR A 580 -1.94 12.01 -14.85
CA TYR A 580 -2.75 12.18 -13.65
C TYR A 580 -1.95 12.77 -12.48
N MET A 581 -0.74 12.24 -12.25
CA MET A 581 0.22 12.77 -11.29
C MET A 581 0.48 14.26 -11.54
N ALA A 582 0.83 14.65 -12.77
CA ALA A 582 1.06 16.05 -13.12
C ALA A 582 -0.19 16.95 -13.05
N ALA A 583 -1.39 16.37 -13.03
CA ALA A 583 -2.62 17.12 -12.80
C ALA A 583 -2.85 17.42 -11.31
N HIS A 584 -2.31 16.58 -10.41
CA HIS A 584 -2.57 16.63 -8.96
C HIS A 584 -1.36 17.11 -8.14
N PHE A 585 -0.19 17.17 -8.74
CA PHE A 585 1.06 17.54 -8.09
C PHE A 585 1.50 18.97 -8.44
N PRO A 586 2.27 19.63 -7.57
CA PRO A 586 2.70 19.17 -6.24
C PRO A 586 1.60 19.28 -5.16
N THR A 587 1.74 18.48 -4.11
CA THR A 587 0.95 18.52 -2.87
C THR A 587 1.76 19.15 -1.73
N ARG A 588 1.29 19.04 -0.47
CA ARG A 588 1.95 19.64 0.71
C ARG A 588 3.21 18.90 1.18
N ARG A 589 3.38 17.62 0.81
CA ARG A 589 4.53 16.77 1.20
C ARG A 589 4.81 16.72 2.71
N SER A 590 3.76 16.76 3.53
CA SER A 590 3.86 16.72 4.99
C SER A 590 4.28 15.35 5.53
N ALA A 591 3.83 14.27 4.88
CA ALA A 591 4.27 12.92 5.21
C ALA A 591 5.77 12.74 4.90
N GLU A 592 6.24 13.28 3.77
CA GLU A 592 7.66 13.26 3.40
C GLU A 592 8.54 14.02 4.39
N GLN A 593 8.06 15.14 4.94
CA GLN A 593 8.77 15.85 6.00
C GLN A 593 8.94 14.96 7.24
N THR A 594 7.87 14.30 7.68
CA THR A 594 7.89 13.36 8.82
C THR A 594 8.86 12.21 8.56
N PHE A 595 8.79 11.61 7.38
CA PHE A 595 9.66 10.49 6.98
C PHE A 595 11.14 10.91 6.90
N SER A 596 11.42 12.13 6.41
CA SER A 596 12.76 12.72 6.40
C SER A 596 13.31 12.92 7.80
N ILE A 597 12.48 13.45 8.72
CA ILE A 597 12.83 13.60 10.13
C ILE A 597 13.19 12.25 10.73
N ALA A 598 12.36 11.22 10.53
CA ALA A 598 12.64 9.86 11.01
C ALA A 598 13.95 9.29 10.45
N THR A 599 14.22 9.50 9.15
CA THR A 599 15.46 9.04 8.49
C THR A 599 16.69 9.67 9.11
N ARG A 600 16.69 11.00 9.26
CA ARG A 600 17.78 11.76 9.88
C ARG A 600 17.99 11.33 11.33
N LEU A 601 16.89 11.06 12.04
CA LEU A 601 16.96 10.57 13.42
C LEU A 601 17.60 9.18 13.49
N HIS A 602 17.24 8.27 12.59
CA HIS A 602 17.84 6.95 12.55
C HIS A 602 19.35 7.00 12.23
N GLN A 603 19.79 7.99 11.46
CA GLN A 603 21.21 8.23 11.13
C GLN A 603 22.00 8.95 12.24
N GLY A 604 21.37 9.26 13.39
CA GLY A 604 22.02 9.95 14.50
C GLY A 604 22.19 11.46 14.31
N GLU A 605 21.56 12.07 13.30
CA GLU A 605 21.67 13.52 13.08
C GLU A 605 21.04 14.34 14.21
N ARG A 606 21.58 15.53 14.44
CA ARG A 606 21.13 16.50 15.44
C ARG A 606 20.15 17.50 14.83
N LEU A 607 18.85 17.16 14.82
CA LEU A 607 17.80 18.00 14.23
C LEU A 607 17.70 19.42 14.83
N HIS A 608 18.12 19.58 16.08
CA HIS A 608 18.00 20.82 16.84
C HIS A 608 19.16 21.81 16.58
N GLU A 609 20.23 21.35 15.94
CA GLU A 609 21.34 22.18 15.47
C GLU A 609 20.99 22.59 14.04
N VAL A 610 20.51 23.83 13.85
CA VAL A 610 20.25 24.36 12.50
C VAL A 610 21.58 24.53 11.77
N GLU A 611 21.67 24.11 10.51
CA GLU A 611 22.78 24.44 9.61
C GLU A 611 22.93 25.96 9.38
#